data_AF-A0A3M7M7A7-F1
#
_entry.id   AF-A0A3M7M7A7-F1
#
_cell.length_a   1.000
_cell.length_b   1.000
_cell.length_c   1.000
_cell.angle_alpha   90.00
_cell.angle_beta   90.00
_cell.angle_gamma   90.00
#
_symmetry.space_group_name_H-M   'P 1'
#
loop_
_entity.id
_entity.type
_entity.pdbx_description
1 polymer ?
#
loop_
_entity_poly.entity_id
_entity_poly.type
_entity_poly.pdbx_seq_one_letter_code
_entity_poly.pdbx_strand_id
1 'polypeptide(L)'
;MPAACKAGRFVHCALHYIRLKLPSPLLLPTGDFAADVTWMRCLIPFSVFGLVSLALHVPNFETVATSNGEITGHRSPMASEVWEYLGIPYAQPPLGEQRFAVPKEYTSKEAASRYLRWSEPLLFINNLHGSDCPQQAAIQPDFPGFTPQAKSILNLFTASAGTQRSEDCLTLNIWSKPSLKSLVAKKPVFVLFHGGRFAGGNTNTPFANGQYLANNTDTIVVSVNYRLNIFGFPGGPNTDTNLGLRDQRLAVQWIQKNIIAFGGDAKKIVIAGQSSGGAAVDWWSYAYPQDPIVHGLMSTSGNAFSFPLNSHAKQVENWSLVSSLVGCNNTANATTTLSCMRSIPWHTLSLAASKIPPTPGGSPVRSTPPFYPIVDNETIFSPTTYPSLASTGRFAKLPYFHGHNDNEQGYYVIPAFAQGRNVTNEQAQKFLFESFVCPVSYEARARTAAGVKSWTYRYFGDWENTRLYPTSGAYHGSELHMILGGAEDMSGLPMEAAQKDTVTLVQSAVAAFTEDPEEGLLELGWPVFEPGRESWVQIAKGNSAGVGFVRAETYDAGCEEVVMGALQGES
;
A
#
# COMPACT_ATOMS: atom_id res chain seq x y z
N MET A 1 49.57 52.40 4.08
CA MET A 1 50.85 51.64 4.17
C MET A 1 51.10 51.33 5.64
N PRO A 2 51.83 50.24 5.96
CA PRO A 2 52.37 49.19 5.07
C PRO A 2 51.31 48.08 4.84
N ALA A 3 50.97 47.72 3.60
CA ALA A 3 51.69 46.81 2.68
C ALA A 3 51.30 45.33 2.96
N ALA A 4 50.51 44.59 2.17
CA ALA A 4 50.34 44.42 0.70
C ALA A 4 51.33 43.42 0.06
N CYS A 5 50.90 42.76 -1.05
CA CYS A 5 51.52 41.62 -1.78
C CYS A 5 51.38 40.24 -1.08
N LYS A 6 51.18 39.08 -1.72
CA LYS A 6 51.10 38.56 -3.13
C LYS A 6 50.27 37.24 -3.05
N ALA A 7 49.80 36.50 -4.07
CA ALA A 7 49.52 36.59 -5.52
C ALA A 7 48.60 35.36 -5.87
N GLY A 8 48.10 35.04 -7.07
CA GLY A 8 48.20 35.56 -8.44
C GLY A 8 47.08 34.96 -9.32
N ARG A 9 47.02 35.29 -10.63
CA ARG A 9 45.82 35.09 -11.50
C ARG A 9 45.82 33.81 -12.37
N PHE A 10 44.60 33.40 -12.74
CA PHE A 10 44.14 32.76 -13.99
C PHE A 10 45.17 32.47 -15.11
N VAL A 11 45.08 31.27 -15.71
CA VAL A 11 45.07 31.07 -17.18
C VAL A 11 44.15 29.88 -17.56
N HIS A 12 43.36 30.02 -18.63
CA HIS A 12 42.59 28.93 -19.28
C HIS A 12 43.52 27.91 -19.98
N CYS A 13 43.12 26.64 -20.07
CA CYS A 13 43.53 25.82 -21.22
C CYS A 13 42.47 24.77 -21.62
N ALA A 14 42.43 24.43 -22.90
CA ALA A 14 41.34 23.72 -23.55
C ALA A 14 41.37 22.19 -23.35
N LEU A 15 40.18 21.58 -23.36
CA LEU A 15 40.00 20.13 -23.48
C LEU A 15 40.05 19.71 -24.96
N HIS A 16 41.06 18.94 -25.34
CA HIS A 16 41.17 18.36 -26.68
C HIS A 16 40.36 17.06 -26.79
N TYR A 17 39.40 17.02 -27.71
CA TYR A 17 38.77 15.77 -28.16
C TYR A 17 39.75 14.94 -28.99
N ILE A 18 39.81 13.63 -28.73
CA ILE A 18 40.40 12.65 -29.65
C ILE A 18 39.29 11.70 -30.10
N ARG A 19 39.00 11.71 -31.42
CA ARG A 19 38.20 10.68 -32.10
C ARG A 19 39.15 9.60 -32.63
N LEU A 20 38.83 8.33 -32.40
CA LEU A 20 39.43 7.21 -33.13
C LEU A 20 38.43 6.67 -34.16
N LYS A 21 38.91 6.44 -35.39
CA LYS A 21 38.19 5.84 -36.51
C LYS A 21 38.66 4.41 -36.74
N LEU A 22 37.72 3.51 -37.03
CA LEU A 22 37.99 2.19 -37.61
C LEU A 22 38.28 2.29 -39.12
N PRO A 23 39.03 1.32 -39.67
CA PRO A 23 38.81 0.83 -41.03
C PRO A 23 38.69 -0.70 -41.09
N SER A 24 38.01 -1.18 -42.15
CA SER A 24 37.77 -2.61 -42.44
C SER A 24 38.61 -3.07 -43.67
N PRO A 25 38.39 -4.25 -44.31
CA PRO A 25 39.43 -5.29 -44.35
C PRO A 25 39.94 -5.65 -45.77
N LEU A 26 41.01 -6.45 -45.90
CA LEU A 26 41.40 -7.04 -47.19
C LEU A 26 42.10 -8.42 -47.11
N LEU A 27 41.43 -9.40 -47.72
CA LEU A 27 41.89 -10.56 -48.53
C LEU A 27 43.05 -11.51 -48.12
N LEU A 28 42.77 -12.80 -48.32
CA LEU A 28 43.66 -13.97 -48.30
C LEU A 28 44.49 -14.11 -49.60
N PRO A 29 45.53 -14.98 -49.59
CA PRO A 29 45.61 -16.01 -50.62
C PRO A 29 45.96 -17.42 -50.11
N THR A 30 45.81 -18.39 -51.02
CA THR A 30 45.83 -19.86 -50.86
C THR A 30 47.20 -20.52 -51.06
N GLY A 31 47.41 -21.73 -50.52
CA GLY A 31 48.48 -22.64 -50.97
C GLY A 31 48.63 -23.94 -50.15
N ASP A 32 48.37 -25.08 -50.79
CA ASP A 32 48.65 -26.44 -50.26
C ASP A 32 50.11 -26.85 -50.50
N PHE A 33 50.72 -27.66 -49.61
CA PHE A 33 51.20 -29.03 -49.89
C PHE A 33 51.79 -29.71 -48.62
N ALA A 34 52.07 -31.02 -48.71
CA ALA A 34 52.13 -31.95 -47.57
C ALA A 34 53.53 -32.45 -47.14
N ALA A 35 53.58 -33.05 -45.93
CA ALA A 35 54.59 -33.96 -45.35
C ALA A 35 56.03 -33.40 -45.14
N ASP A 36 56.76 -33.73 -44.07
CA ASP A 36 56.88 -35.05 -43.44
C ASP A 36 57.32 -34.99 -41.94
N VAL A 37 57.39 -36.14 -41.26
CA VAL A 37 57.55 -36.26 -39.79
C VAL A 37 59.00 -36.47 -39.33
N THR A 38 59.44 -35.77 -38.27
CA THR A 38 60.38 -36.34 -37.27
C THR A 38 60.33 -35.61 -35.93
N TRP A 39 60.69 -36.33 -34.84
CA TRP A 39 60.36 -35.95 -33.47
C TRP A 39 61.45 -35.14 -32.76
N MET A 40 61.07 -34.05 -32.07
CA MET A 40 61.85 -33.54 -30.94
C MET A 40 60.93 -33.07 -29.81
N ARG A 41 61.02 -33.74 -28.65
CA ARG A 41 60.21 -33.43 -27.45
C ARG A 41 60.78 -32.21 -26.73
N CYS A 42 60.26 -31.02 -27.00
CA CYS A 42 60.42 -29.87 -26.10
C CYS A 42 59.29 -29.84 -25.06
N LEU A 43 59.65 -29.89 -23.78
CA LEU A 43 58.73 -29.66 -22.67
C LEU A 43 58.35 -28.17 -22.65
N ILE A 44 57.12 -27.84 -23.03
CA ILE A 44 56.55 -26.50 -22.83
C ILE A 44 56.01 -26.44 -21.39
N PRO A 45 56.35 -25.41 -20.59
CA PRO A 45 55.77 -25.25 -19.26
C PRO A 45 54.27 -25.00 -19.37
N PHE A 46 53.47 -25.62 -18.49
CA PHE A 46 52.06 -25.26 -18.33
C PHE A 46 51.96 -23.80 -17.87
N SER A 47 51.72 -22.89 -18.82
CA SER A 47 51.35 -21.51 -18.53
C SER A 47 49.98 -21.52 -17.86
N VAL A 48 49.95 -21.26 -16.56
CA VAL A 48 48.72 -21.12 -15.79
C VAL A 48 47.89 -19.98 -16.41
N PHE A 49 46.82 -20.34 -17.13
CA PHE A 49 45.79 -19.38 -17.49
C PHE A 49 45.13 -18.89 -16.21
N GLY A 50 45.58 -17.73 -15.73
CA GLY A 50 44.91 -17.03 -14.66
C GLY A 50 43.49 -16.70 -15.10
N LEU A 51 42.51 -17.38 -14.50
CA LEU A 51 41.10 -17.00 -14.59
C LEU A 51 40.96 -15.61 -13.94
N VAL A 52 41.10 -14.56 -14.76
CA VAL A 52 40.65 -13.23 -14.41
C VAL A 52 39.13 -13.31 -14.32
N SER A 53 38.64 -13.59 -13.12
CA SER A 53 37.22 -13.47 -12.81
C SER A 53 36.87 -12.00 -12.96
N LEU A 54 36.31 -11.63 -14.12
CA LEU A 54 35.54 -10.40 -14.22
C LEU A 54 34.33 -10.60 -13.31
N ALA A 55 34.48 -10.18 -12.06
CA ALA A 55 33.35 -9.85 -11.22
C ALA A 55 32.56 -8.77 -11.97
N LEU A 56 31.51 -9.20 -12.69
CA LEU A 56 30.54 -8.31 -13.31
C LEU A 56 30.06 -7.38 -12.19
N HIS A 57 30.39 -6.10 -12.31
CA HIS A 57 29.98 -5.11 -11.32
C HIS A 57 28.48 -4.90 -11.49
N VAL A 58 27.70 -5.75 -10.82
CA VAL A 58 26.25 -5.68 -10.82
C VAL A 58 25.88 -4.29 -10.31
N PRO A 59 25.13 -3.48 -11.07
CA PRO A 59 24.81 -2.15 -10.62
C PRO A 59 23.98 -2.23 -9.33
N ASN A 60 24.25 -1.30 -8.41
CA ASN A 60 23.48 -1.12 -7.18
C ASN A 60 22.27 -0.20 -7.38
N PHE A 61 22.13 0.40 -8.57
CA PHE A 61 21.09 1.34 -8.95
C PHE A 61 20.57 1.01 -10.36
N GLU A 62 19.26 1.17 -10.58
CA GLU A 62 18.60 0.98 -11.87
C GLU A 62 17.77 2.23 -12.19
N THR A 63 17.84 2.74 -13.42
CA THR A 63 17.15 3.97 -13.82
C THR A 63 16.13 3.69 -14.91
N VAL A 64 14.87 4.03 -14.66
CA VAL A 64 13.75 3.86 -15.61
C VAL A 64 13.16 5.21 -16.03
N ALA A 65 12.72 5.31 -17.28
CA ALA A 65 12.14 6.54 -17.82
C ALA A 65 10.59 6.53 -17.67
N THR A 66 10.04 7.59 -17.08
CA THR A 66 8.59 7.74 -16.82
C THR A 66 8.07 9.09 -17.32
N SER A 67 6.76 9.34 -17.20
CA SER A 67 6.16 10.66 -17.45
C SER A 67 6.74 11.78 -16.60
N ASN A 68 7.38 11.44 -15.47
CA ASN A 68 7.97 12.37 -14.52
C ASN A 68 9.48 12.59 -14.78
N GLY A 69 10.00 12.03 -15.87
CA GLY A 69 11.43 11.93 -16.13
C GLY A 69 12.03 10.61 -15.63
N GLU A 70 13.35 10.62 -15.42
CA GLU A 70 14.11 9.46 -14.95
C GLU A 70 13.89 9.22 -13.44
N ILE A 71 13.65 7.96 -13.08
CA ILE A 71 13.50 7.50 -11.71
C ILE A 71 14.54 6.42 -11.45
N THR A 72 15.41 6.64 -10.46
CA THR A 72 16.46 5.70 -10.08
C THR A 72 16.06 4.96 -8.81
N GLY A 73 16.03 3.62 -8.86
CA GLY A 73 15.85 2.74 -7.70
C GLY A 73 17.17 2.12 -7.25
N HIS A 74 17.13 1.33 -6.18
CA HIS A 74 18.27 0.55 -5.69
C HIS A 74 17.85 -0.88 -5.33
N ARG A 75 18.81 -1.76 -5.04
CA ARG A 75 18.50 -3.12 -4.57
C ARG A 75 17.90 -3.08 -3.17
N SER A 76 16.86 -3.86 -2.93
CA SER A 76 16.31 -4.06 -1.58
C SER A 76 17.36 -4.68 -0.66
N PRO A 77 17.47 -4.22 0.60
CA PRO A 77 18.47 -4.73 1.54
C PRO A 77 18.18 -6.17 2.00
N MET A 78 16.90 -6.57 2.05
CA MET A 78 16.47 -7.89 2.52
C MET A 78 16.14 -8.86 1.38
N ALA A 79 15.85 -8.34 0.18
CA ALA A 79 15.60 -9.12 -1.02
C ALA A 79 16.45 -8.58 -2.18
N SER A 80 17.74 -8.92 -2.20
CA SER A 80 18.74 -8.31 -3.09
C SER A 80 18.49 -8.50 -4.60
N GLU A 81 17.60 -9.41 -4.99
CA GLU A 81 17.13 -9.57 -6.39
C GLU A 81 16.05 -8.55 -6.79
N VAL A 82 15.46 -7.83 -5.86
CA VAL A 82 14.39 -6.85 -6.09
C VAL A 82 14.97 -5.44 -6.18
N TRP A 83 14.54 -4.69 -7.20
CA TRP A 83 14.71 -3.25 -7.25
C TRP A 83 13.57 -2.56 -6.51
N GLU A 84 13.91 -1.62 -5.63
CA GLU A 84 12.95 -0.75 -4.97
C GLU A 84 13.14 0.72 -5.38
N TYR A 85 12.02 1.35 -5.70
CA TYR A 85 11.91 2.75 -6.13
C TYR A 85 10.93 3.43 -5.17
N LEU A 86 11.45 4.27 -4.27
CA LEU A 86 10.71 4.75 -3.10
C LEU A 86 10.38 6.24 -3.28
N GLY A 87 9.26 6.68 -2.70
CA GLY A 87 8.91 8.11 -2.66
C GLY A 87 8.63 8.78 -4.01
N ILE A 88 8.21 8.04 -5.04
CA ILE A 88 7.90 8.59 -6.38
C ILE A 88 6.65 9.49 -6.29
N PRO A 89 6.72 10.79 -6.64
CA PRO A 89 5.54 11.65 -6.62
C PRO A 89 4.59 11.30 -7.77
N TYR A 90 3.34 10.93 -7.47
CA TYR A 90 2.33 10.67 -8.51
C TYR A 90 1.43 11.88 -8.78
N ALA A 91 1.38 12.83 -7.85
CA ALA A 91 0.60 14.05 -7.93
C ALA A 91 1.44 15.29 -7.56
N GLN A 92 0.96 16.47 -7.92
CA GLN A 92 1.51 17.73 -7.41
C GLN A 92 1.39 17.81 -5.88
N PRO A 93 2.40 18.33 -5.16
CA PRO A 93 2.32 18.51 -3.71
C PRO A 93 1.08 19.32 -3.32
N PRO A 94 0.24 18.85 -2.37
CA PRO A 94 -1.02 19.49 -1.98
C PRO A 94 -0.80 20.69 -1.02
N LEU A 95 0.13 21.58 -1.40
CA LEU A 95 0.58 22.74 -0.62
C LEU A 95 -0.18 24.03 -1.00
N GLY A 96 -0.30 24.95 -0.05
CA GLY A 96 -0.91 26.27 -0.27
C GLY A 96 -2.33 26.17 -0.83
N GLU A 97 -2.58 26.74 -2.01
CA GLU A 97 -3.89 26.68 -2.68
C GLU A 97 -4.33 25.26 -3.10
N GLN A 98 -3.41 24.29 -3.13
CA GLN A 98 -3.72 22.90 -3.40
C GLN A 98 -4.15 22.13 -2.14
N ARG A 99 -3.99 22.72 -0.94
CA ARG A 99 -4.54 22.16 0.29
C ARG A 99 -6.06 22.22 0.23
N PHE A 100 -6.71 21.11 0.58
CA PHE A 100 -8.17 20.90 0.47
C PHE A 100 -8.73 20.99 -0.97
N ALA A 101 -7.88 20.77 -1.99
CA ALA A 101 -8.30 20.67 -3.38
C ALA A 101 -8.10 19.25 -3.95
N VAL A 102 -8.87 18.89 -4.99
CA VAL A 102 -8.64 17.69 -5.83
C VAL A 102 -7.17 17.64 -6.26
N PRO A 103 -6.48 16.49 -6.16
CA PRO A 103 -5.08 16.39 -6.55
C PRO A 103 -4.91 16.61 -8.06
N LYS A 104 -3.75 17.11 -8.47
CA LYS A 104 -3.42 17.35 -9.88
C LYS A 104 -2.28 16.46 -10.31
N GLU A 105 -2.32 15.98 -11.55
CA GLU A 105 -1.26 15.16 -12.15
C GLU A 105 0.10 15.82 -11.97
N TYR A 106 1.13 15.02 -11.63
CA TYR A 106 2.50 15.51 -11.55
C TYR A 106 3.01 15.87 -12.96
N THR A 107 3.38 17.13 -13.17
CA THR A 107 3.75 17.68 -14.48
C THR A 107 5.16 18.24 -14.56
N SER A 108 5.93 18.27 -13.45
CA SER A 108 7.32 18.70 -13.54
C SER A 108 8.19 17.64 -14.22
N LYS A 109 9.19 18.12 -14.95
CA LYS A 109 10.32 17.33 -15.49
C LYS A 109 11.63 17.65 -14.78
N GLU A 110 11.62 18.60 -13.83
CA GLU A 110 12.71 18.74 -12.87
C GLU A 110 12.74 17.45 -12.08
N ALA A 111 13.90 16.81 -12.06
CA ALA A 111 13.96 15.36 -11.93
C ALA A 111 13.19 14.84 -10.71
N ALA A 112 12.22 13.94 -10.96
CA ALA A 112 11.56 13.17 -9.91
C ALA A 112 12.55 12.36 -9.04
N SER A 113 13.80 12.24 -9.50
CA SER A 113 14.96 11.92 -8.68
C SER A 113 15.21 12.97 -7.57
N ARG A 114 14.52 12.82 -6.42
CA ARG A 114 15.15 13.12 -5.11
C ARG A 114 16.47 12.34 -4.93
N TYR A 115 16.59 11.23 -5.66
CA TYR A 115 17.80 10.44 -5.87
C TYR A 115 18.91 11.25 -6.55
N LEU A 116 19.87 11.70 -5.74
CA LEU A 116 21.03 12.45 -6.20
C LEU A 116 21.91 11.64 -7.15
N ARG A 117 22.56 12.34 -8.10
CA ARG A 117 23.66 11.79 -8.91
C ARG A 117 24.69 11.14 -7.99
N TRP A 118 25.04 9.87 -8.24
CA TRP A 118 26.32 9.14 -8.11
C TRP A 118 27.43 9.53 -7.08
N SER A 119 27.24 10.48 -6.16
CA SER A 119 28.29 11.05 -5.30
C SER A 119 27.96 11.08 -3.80
N GLU A 120 26.74 10.74 -3.39
CA GLU A 120 26.34 10.81 -1.98
C GLU A 120 26.45 9.46 -1.24
N PRO A 121 26.85 9.47 0.05
CA PRO A 121 27.09 8.24 0.81
C PRO A 121 25.79 7.48 1.18
N LEU A 122 25.95 6.17 1.41
CA LEU A 122 24.88 5.20 1.75
C LEU A 122 23.95 5.63 2.90
N LEU A 123 24.37 6.55 3.77
CA LEU A 123 23.55 7.13 4.85
C LEU A 123 22.29 7.86 4.34
N PHE A 124 22.26 8.31 3.09
CA PHE A 124 21.07 8.93 2.48
C PHE A 124 19.97 7.92 2.10
N ILE A 125 20.26 6.61 2.06
CA ILE A 125 19.29 5.58 1.65
C ILE A 125 18.09 5.50 2.63
N ASN A 126 18.31 5.76 3.92
CA ASN A 126 17.24 5.74 4.93
C ASN A 126 16.22 6.89 4.80
N ASN A 127 16.48 7.89 3.96
CA ASN A 127 15.58 9.04 3.68
C ASN A 127 14.91 8.96 2.29
N LEU A 128 14.92 7.79 1.64
CA LEU A 128 14.38 7.62 0.29
C LEU A 128 12.86 7.43 0.22
N HIS A 129 12.22 6.97 1.30
CA HIS A 129 10.77 6.97 1.36
C HIS A 129 10.22 8.40 1.28
N GLY A 130 9.09 8.55 0.59
CA GLY A 130 8.28 9.76 0.68
C GLY A 130 7.82 10.01 2.12
N SER A 131 7.62 11.26 2.49
CA SER A 131 7.13 11.59 3.83
C SER A 131 5.69 11.09 4.01
N ASP A 132 5.37 10.65 5.22
CA ASP A 132 4.03 10.28 5.62
C ASP A 132 3.10 11.50 5.55
N CYS A 133 1.85 11.29 5.14
CA CYS A 133 0.87 12.37 5.16
C CYS A 133 0.53 12.82 6.59
N PRO A 134 0.08 14.08 6.79
CA PRO A 134 -0.12 14.65 8.11
C PRO A 134 -1.15 13.89 8.95
N GLN A 135 -0.67 13.36 10.07
CA GLN A 135 -1.45 12.54 11.00
C GLN A 135 -0.89 12.70 12.42
N GLN A 136 -1.62 12.18 13.40
CA GLN A 136 -1.15 12.09 14.78
C GLN A 136 -0.54 10.71 15.04
N ALA A 137 0.52 10.65 15.86
CA ALA A 137 1.05 9.37 16.30
C ALA A 137 0.11 8.77 17.34
N ALA A 138 -0.25 7.49 17.17
CA ALA A 138 -0.97 6.76 18.20
C ALA A 138 -0.05 6.50 19.40
N ILE A 139 -0.52 6.82 20.60
CA ILE A 139 0.15 6.46 21.86
C ILE A 139 -0.33 5.06 22.25
N GLN A 140 0.58 4.11 22.39
CA GLN A 140 0.22 2.77 22.84
C GLN A 140 -0.07 2.75 24.34
N PRO A 141 -1.18 2.17 24.80
CA PRO A 141 -1.45 2.00 26.23
C PRO A 141 -0.55 0.93 26.84
N ASP A 142 -0.48 0.89 28.16
CA ASP A 142 0.00 -0.28 28.90
C ASP A 142 -1.12 -1.32 29.03
N PHE A 143 -1.43 -2.00 27.92
CA PHE A 143 -2.47 -3.02 27.87
C PHE A 143 -2.04 -4.29 28.64
N PRO A 144 -2.93 -4.92 29.44
CA PRO A 144 -2.59 -6.12 30.19
C PRO A 144 -2.17 -7.29 29.31
N GLY A 145 -1.08 -7.97 29.70
CA GLY A 145 -0.63 -9.20 29.03
C GLY A 145 0.04 -9.00 27.66
N PHE A 146 0.44 -7.77 27.31
CA PHE A 146 1.26 -7.55 26.11
C PHE A 146 2.51 -8.44 26.09
N THR A 147 2.76 -9.06 24.92
CA THR A 147 4.01 -9.75 24.63
C THR A 147 5.17 -8.74 24.49
N PRO A 148 6.44 -9.16 24.63
CA PRO A 148 7.59 -8.26 24.47
C PRO A 148 7.61 -7.49 23.14
N GLN A 149 7.17 -8.13 22.05
CA GLN A 149 7.12 -7.58 20.70
C GLN A 149 5.89 -6.68 20.43
N ALA A 150 4.84 -6.75 21.24
CA ALA A 150 3.55 -6.11 20.95
C ALA A 150 3.67 -4.61 20.68
N LYS A 151 4.46 -3.89 21.50
CA LYS A 151 4.68 -2.45 21.32
C LYS A 151 5.45 -2.10 20.04
N SER A 152 6.36 -2.96 19.59
CA SER A 152 7.06 -2.79 18.29
C SER A 152 6.06 -2.90 17.14
N ILE A 153 5.31 -4.00 17.11
CA ILE A 153 4.31 -4.30 16.08
C ILE A 153 3.25 -3.19 16.02
N LEU A 154 2.71 -2.78 17.17
CA LEU A 154 1.71 -1.71 17.24
C LEU A 154 2.26 -0.35 16.78
N ASN A 155 3.50 0.00 17.11
CA ASN A 155 4.11 1.25 16.66
C ASN A 155 4.30 1.28 15.13
N LEU A 156 4.68 0.15 14.52
CA LEU A 156 4.80 0.02 13.07
C LEU A 156 3.44 -0.01 12.37
N PHE A 157 2.42 -0.65 12.97
CA PHE A 157 1.07 -0.75 12.43
C PHE A 157 0.30 0.58 12.48
N THR A 158 0.54 1.40 13.50
CA THR A 158 -0.21 2.64 13.76
C THR A 158 0.56 3.93 13.38
N ALA A 159 1.59 3.80 12.55
CA ALA A 159 2.44 4.90 12.07
C ALA A 159 3.09 5.73 13.20
N SER A 160 3.44 5.08 14.31
CA SER A 160 4.09 5.67 15.50
C SER A 160 5.58 5.38 15.61
N ALA A 161 6.19 4.78 14.58
CA ALA A 161 7.63 4.45 14.53
C ALA A 161 8.58 5.65 14.32
N GLY A 162 8.08 6.90 14.35
CA GLY A 162 8.92 8.10 14.25
C GLY A 162 9.27 8.55 12.83
N THR A 163 8.54 8.05 11.82
CA THR A 163 8.67 8.43 10.41
C THR A 163 8.42 9.92 10.15
N GLN A 164 9.13 10.50 9.17
CA GLN A 164 8.97 11.91 8.80
C GLN A 164 7.60 12.18 8.18
N ARG A 165 6.94 13.25 8.60
CA ARG A 165 5.64 13.70 8.09
C ARG A 165 5.74 15.02 7.33
N SER A 166 4.97 15.17 6.26
CA SER A 166 4.87 16.38 5.44
C SER A 166 3.50 16.45 4.77
N GLU A 167 3.09 17.65 4.32
CA GLU A 167 1.99 17.77 3.34
C GLU A 167 2.44 17.34 1.94
N ASP A 168 3.73 17.47 1.62
CA ASP A 168 4.37 16.89 0.45
C ASP A 168 4.54 15.37 0.66
N CYS A 169 3.44 14.64 0.47
CA CYS A 169 3.31 13.22 0.81
C CYS A 169 2.61 12.36 -0.27
N LEU A 170 2.21 12.94 -1.41
CA LEU A 170 1.49 12.24 -2.49
C LEU A 170 2.46 11.42 -3.36
N THR A 171 3.04 10.40 -2.71
CA THR A 171 4.07 9.53 -3.25
C THR A 171 3.67 8.06 -3.21
N LEU A 172 4.26 7.26 -4.10
CA LEU A 172 4.17 5.81 -4.10
C LEU A 172 5.55 5.16 -4.12
N ASN A 173 5.60 3.89 -3.72
CA ASN A 173 6.80 3.06 -3.74
C ASN A 173 6.55 1.85 -4.64
N ILE A 174 7.55 1.38 -5.38
CA ILE A 174 7.45 0.25 -6.31
C ILE A 174 8.58 -0.75 -6.04
N TRP A 175 8.23 -2.03 -5.93
CA TRP A 175 9.15 -3.16 -5.87
C TRP A 175 9.00 -4.02 -7.12
N SER A 176 10.09 -4.24 -7.86
CA SER A 176 10.12 -5.06 -9.08
C SER A 176 11.42 -5.87 -9.17
N LYS A 177 11.28 -7.20 -9.20
CA LYS A 177 12.37 -8.14 -9.52
C LYS A 177 12.65 -8.13 -11.03
N PRO A 178 13.91 -8.19 -11.52
CA PRO A 178 14.17 -8.43 -12.94
C PRO A 178 13.78 -9.85 -13.35
N SER A 179 13.01 -9.99 -14.43
CA SER A 179 12.70 -11.29 -15.04
C SER A 179 12.45 -11.19 -16.54
N LEU A 180 12.24 -12.33 -17.20
CA LEU A 180 11.81 -12.36 -18.61
C LEU A 180 10.46 -11.64 -18.81
N LYS A 181 9.56 -11.61 -17.81
CA LYS A 181 8.32 -10.82 -17.88
C LYS A 181 8.61 -9.32 -17.87
N SER A 182 9.66 -8.85 -17.17
CA SER A 182 10.05 -7.43 -17.16
C SER A 182 10.44 -6.95 -18.56
N LEU A 183 11.21 -7.76 -19.31
CA LEU A 183 11.73 -7.40 -20.64
C LEU A 183 10.65 -7.14 -21.69
N VAL A 184 9.44 -7.67 -21.48
CA VAL A 184 8.28 -7.53 -22.37
C VAL A 184 7.09 -6.85 -21.67
N ALA A 185 7.32 -6.26 -20.51
CA ALA A 185 6.33 -5.58 -19.67
C ALA A 185 5.03 -6.37 -19.43
N LYS A 186 5.17 -7.64 -19.00
CA LYS A 186 4.05 -8.57 -18.78
C LYS A 186 3.77 -8.91 -17.32
N LYS A 187 4.31 -8.16 -16.36
CA LYS A 187 4.13 -8.50 -14.94
C LYS A 187 2.76 -8.05 -14.40
N PRO A 188 2.14 -8.84 -13.53
CA PRO A 188 1.00 -8.39 -12.74
C PRO A 188 1.41 -7.30 -11.76
N VAL A 189 0.48 -6.41 -11.43
CA VAL A 189 0.72 -5.22 -10.62
C VAL A 189 -0.27 -5.20 -9.46
N PHE A 190 0.25 -5.41 -8.25
CA PHE A 190 -0.51 -5.36 -7.00
C PHE A 190 -0.33 -3.98 -6.35
N VAL A 191 -1.42 -3.21 -6.20
CA VAL A 191 -1.37 -1.83 -5.70
C VAL A 191 -2.06 -1.71 -4.35
N LEU A 192 -1.29 -1.54 -3.29
CA LEU A 192 -1.77 -1.49 -1.91
C LEU A 192 -2.13 -0.07 -1.44
N PHE A 193 -3.37 0.09 -0.98
CA PHE A 193 -3.82 1.19 -0.14
C PHE A 193 -3.81 0.76 1.34
N HIS A 194 -3.02 1.46 2.16
CA HIS A 194 -2.87 1.12 3.58
C HIS A 194 -4.15 1.34 4.40
N GLY A 195 -4.22 0.69 5.57
CA GLY A 195 -5.30 0.89 6.55
C GLY A 195 -5.15 2.17 7.37
N GLY A 196 -5.73 2.19 8.57
CA GLY A 196 -5.59 3.30 9.53
C GLY A 196 -6.79 4.26 9.63
N ARG A 197 -7.99 3.81 9.26
CA ARG A 197 -9.27 4.53 9.46
C ARG A 197 -9.31 5.91 8.77
N PHE A 198 -8.59 6.09 7.66
CA PHE A 198 -8.44 7.38 6.96
C PHE A 198 -7.87 8.53 7.83
N ALA A 199 -7.34 8.24 9.02
CA ALA A 199 -6.87 9.22 10.00
C ALA A 199 -5.39 9.02 10.41
N GLY A 200 -4.85 7.83 10.17
CA GLY A 200 -3.43 7.48 10.24
C GLY A 200 -3.10 6.37 9.24
N GLY A 201 -1.87 5.86 9.30
CA GLY A 201 -1.32 4.87 8.36
C GLY A 201 -0.31 5.50 7.41
N ASN A 202 0.59 4.68 6.88
CA ASN A 202 1.68 5.09 5.99
C ASN A 202 2.17 3.94 5.10
N THR A 203 3.13 4.25 4.22
CA THR A 203 3.86 3.24 3.42
C THR A 203 5.29 2.99 3.88
N ASN A 204 5.85 3.83 4.76
CA ASN A 204 7.15 3.61 5.38
C ASN A 204 7.01 2.72 6.63
N THR A 205 6.66 1.46 6.39
CA THR A 205 6.42 0.42 7.42
C THR A 205 6.53 -0.98 6.79
N PRO A 206 6.98 -2.02 7.50
CA PRO A 206 6.97 -3.39 6.97
C PRO A 206 5.56 -3.89 6.59
N PHE A 207 4.50 -3.33 7.20
CA PHE A 207 3.09 -3.58 6.82
C PHE A 207 2.71 -3.09 5.40
N ALA A 208 3.61 -2.38 4.71
CA ALA A 208 3.41 -1.85 3.36
C ALA A 208 4.66 -2.00 2.46
N ASN A 209 5.63 -2.82 2.89
CA ASN A 209 6.85 -3.11 2.13
C ASN A 209 6.61 -4.30 1.18
N GLY A 210 6.73 -4.06 -0.13
CA GLY A 210 6.45 -5.07 -1.15
C GLY A 210 7.58 -6.07 -1.45
N GLN A 211 8.75 -5.93 -0.83
CA GLN A 211 9.97 -6.63 -1.27
C GLN A 211 9.85 -8.16 -1.29
N TYR A 212 9.24 -8.78 -0.28
CA TYR A 212 9.17 -10.26 -0.23
C TYR A 212 8.14 -10.81 -1.22
N LEU A 213 6.96 -10.20 -1.33
CA LEU A 213 5.95 -10.59 -2.33
C LEU A 213 6.52 -10.44 -3.76
N ALA A 214 7.19 -9.34 -4.06
CA ALA A 214 7.85 -9.13 -5.36
C ALA A 214 8.98 -10.15 -5.63
N ASN A 215 9.78 -10.47 -4.60
CA ASN A 215 10.87 -11.44 -4.70
C ASN A 215 10.37 -12.86 -4.99
N ASN A 216 9.32 -13.27 -4.29
CA ASN A 216 8.86 -14.65 -4.24
C ASN A 216 7.93 -15.02 -5.41
N THR A 217 7.26 -14.02 -6.03
CA THR A 217 6.17 -14.28 -6.99
C THR A 217 6.34 -13.63 -8.37
N ASP A 218 7.40 -12.84 -8.57
CA ASP A 218 7.64 -12.05 -9.79
C ASP A 218 6.61 -10.92 -10.07
N THR A 219 5.66 -10.70 -9.16
CA THR A 219 4.68 -9.60 -9.16
C THR A 219 5.34 -8.25 -8.93
N ILE A 220 4.86 -7.19 -9.57
CA ILE A 220 5.21 -5.81 -9.18
C ILE A 220 4.30 -5.38 -8.04
N VAL A 221 4.91 -4.97 -6.93
CA VAL A 221 4.17 -4.46 -5.77
C VAL A 221 4.31 -2.96 -5.70
N VAL A 222 3.19 -2.26 -5.51
CA VAL A 222 3.15 -0.80 -5.33
C VAL A 222 2.47 -0.51 -4.00
N SER A 223 3.00 0.43 -3.20
CA SER A 223 2.29 0.97 -2.03
C SER A 223 2.14 2.49 -2.14
N VAL A 224 0.95 3.00 -1.82
CA VAL A 224 0.55 4.39 -2.11
C VAL A 224 0.23 5.15 -0.82
N ASN A 225 0.92 6.28 -0.58
CA ASN A 225 0.49 7.28 0.41
C ASN A 225 -0.65 8.13 -0.20
N TYR A 226 -1.64 8.49 0.60
CA TYR A 226 -2.77 9.36 0.21
C TYR A 226 -3.16 10.26 1.39
N ARG A 227 -3.84 11.40 1.17
CA ARG A 227 -4.15 12.33 2.27
C ARG A 227 -5.13 11.72 3.29
N LEU A 228 -4.90 12.08 4.56
CA LEU A 228 -5.63 11.57 5.72
C LEU A 228 -6.21 12.72 6.55
N ASN A 229 -7.11 12.41 7.49
CA ASN A 229 -7.66 13.35 8.46
C ASN A 229 -8.27 14.59 7.73
N ILE A 230 -8.26 15.77 8.35
CA ILE A 230 -8.75 17.03 7.76
C ILE A 230 -8.11 17.38 6.40
N PHE A 231 -6.90 16.89 6.11
CA PHE A 231 -6.20 17.15 4.84
C PHE A 231 -6.76 16.32 3.67
N GLY A 232 -7.22 15.09 3.96
CA GLY A 232 -7.84 14.18 2.98
C GLY A 232 -9.37 14.19 2.98
N PHE A 233 -9.99 14.62 4.08
CA PHE A 233 -11.44 14.54 4.30
C PHE A 233 -11.97 15.80 5.01
N PRO A 234 -11.75 17.01 4.44
CA PRO A 234 -12.29 18.25 4.98
C PRO A 234 -13.83 18.27 4.89
N GLY A 235 -14.46 18.96 5.84
CA GLY A 235 -15.91 19.23 5.85
C GLY A 235 -16.25 20.69 5.60
N GLY A 236 -15.38 21.44 4.92
CA GLY A 236 -15.54 22.88 4.77
C GLY A 236 -16.53 23.27 3.67
N PRO A 237 -17.30 24.36 3.82
CA PRO A 237 -17.97 24.96 2.68
C PRO A 237 -16.91 25.40 1.66
N ASN A 238 -17.16 25.13 0.37
CA ASN A 238 -16.22 25.35 -0.73
C ASN A 238 -14.92 24.51 -0.68
N THR A 239 -14.83 23.44 0.13
CA THR A 239 -13.77 22.42 -0.01
C THR A 239 -14.23 21.24 -0.84
N ASP A 240 -13.32 20.68 -1.64
CA ASP A 240 -13.54 19.42 -2.36
C ASP A 240 -13.63 18.23 -1.38
N THR A 241 -14.46 17.24 -1.70
CA THR A 241 -14.77 16.08 -0.85
C THR A 241 -13.87 14.88 -1.15
N ASN A 242 -13.70 14.00 -0.15
CA ASN A 242 -13.10 12.67 -0.29
C ASN A 242 -11.74 12.67 -1.01
N LEU A 243 -10.92 13.68 -0.74
CA LEU A 243 -9.64 13.93 -1.39
C LEU A 243 -8.67 12.75 -1.28
N GLY A 244 -8.65 12.04 -0.15
CA GLY A 244 -7.84 10.82 0.00
C GLY A 244 -8.23 9.69 -0.97
N LEU A 245 -9.50 9.60 -1.39
CA LEU A 245 -9.94 8.64 -2.42
C LEU A 245 -9.59 9.13 -3.84
N ARG A 246 -9.64 10.46 -4.05
CA ARG A 246 -9.24 11.08 -5.32
C ARG A 246 -7.72 11.01 -5.53
N ASP A 247 -6.94 11.06 -4.45
CA ASP A 247 -5.49 10.79 -4.43
C ASP A 247 -5.20 9.35 -4.90
N GLN A 248 -5.90 8.36 -4.33
CA GLN A 248 -5.81 6.96 -4.77
C GLN A 248 -6.18 6.79 -6.24
N ARG A 249 -7.24 7.46 -6.73
CA ARG A 249 -7.62 7.43 -8.16
C ARG A 249 -6.50 7.95 -9.07
N LEU A 250 -5.90 9.08 -8.71
CA LEU A 250 -4.81 9.67 -9.48
C LEU A 250 -3.53 8.81 -9.42
N ALA A 251 -3.25 8.16 -8.29
CA ALA A 251 -2.13 7.22 -8.18
C ALA A 251 -2.27 6.05 -9.15
N VAL A 252 -3.46 5.43 -9.28
CA VAL A 252 -3.67 4.34 -10.24
C VAL A 252 -3.59 4.83 -11.69
N GLN A 253 -4.08 6.02 -12.01
CA GLN A 253 -3.90 6.64 -13.32
C GLN A 253 -2.41 6.85 -13.65
N TRP A 254 -1.62 7.28 -12.66
CA TRP A 254 -0.16 7.38 -12.80
C TRP A 254 0.49 6.01 -13.03
N ILE A 255 0.08 4.99 -12.28
CA ILE A 255 0.58 3.60 -12.42
C ILE A 255 0.26 3.07 -13.82
N GLN A 256 -0.98 3.20 -14.29
CA GLN A 256 -1.41 2.77 -15.63
C GLN A 256 -0.55 3.39 -16.74
N LYS A 257 -0.15 4.67 -16.58
CA LYS A 257 0.69 5.41 -17.53
C LYS A 257 2.17 5.00 -17.50
N ASN A 258 2.68 4.52 -16.36
CA ASN A 258 4.13 4.42 -16.10
C ASN A 258 4.64 3.01 -15.77
N ILE A 259 3.80 2.08 -15.34
CA ILE A 259 4.24 0.78 -14.80
C ILE A 259 4.98 -0.10 -15.82
N ILE A 260 4.76 0.16 -17.12
CA ILE A 260 5.51 -0.43 -18.24
C ILE A 260 7.02 -0.23 -18.10
N ALA A 261 7.46 0.92 -17.57
CA ALA A 261 8.88 1.23 -17.35
C ALA A 261 9.53 0.37 -16.27
N PHE A 262 8.73 -0.18 -15.35
CA PHE A 262 9.15 -1.07 -14.27
C PHE A 262 8.96 -2.56 -14.61
N GLY A 263 8.50 -2.86 -15.84
CA GLY A 263 8.21 -4.21 -16.34
C GLY A 263 6.77 -4.70 -16.16
N GLY A 264 5.84 -3.82 -15.78
CA GLY A 264 4.44 -4.17 -15.50
C GLY A 264 3.50 -4.05 -16.69
N ASP A 265 2.48 -4.90 -16.72
CA ASP A 265 1.36 -4.79 -17.65
C ASP A 265 0.30 -3.86 -17.05
N ALA A 266 0.08 -2.70 -17.67
CA ALA A 266 -0.94 -1.74 -17.25
C ALA A 266 -2.39 -2.27 -17.35
N LYS A 267 -2.60 -3.43 -17.99
CA LYS A 267 -3.88 -4.14 -18.01
C LYS A 267 -4.06 -5.11 -16.84
N LYS A 268 -2.97 -5.48 -16.14
CA LYS A 268 -2.97 -6.44 -15.02
C LYS A 268 -2.81 -5.76 -13.65
N ILE A 269 -3.48 -4.62 -13.48
CA ILE A 269 -3.48 -3.88 -12.22
C ILE A 269 -4.63 -4.39 -11.34
N VAL A 270 -4.30 -4.99 -10.20
CA VAL A 270 -5.22 -5.22 -9.09
C VAL A 270 -4.97 -4.17 -8.02
N ILE A 271 -6.02 -3.45 -7.62
CA ILE A 271 -5.97 -2.62 -6.40
C ILE A 271 -6.35 -3.47 -5.20
N ALA A 272 -5.57 -3.31 -4.14
CA ALA A 272 -5.67 -4.05 -2.90
C ALA A 272 -5.72 -3.07 -1.72
N GLY A 273 -6.39 -3.42 -0.63
CA GLY A 273 -6.41 -2.58 0.54
C GLY A 273 -6.80 -3.29 1.82
N GLN A 274 -6.27 -2.80 2.94
CA GLN A 274 -6.56 -3.32 4.28
C GLN A 274 -7.40 -2.32 5.07
N SER A 275 -8.39 -2.78 5.85
CA SER A 275 -9.22 -1.92 6.70
C SER A 275 -9.92 -0.81 5.90
N SER A 276 -9.64 0.47 6.22
CA SER A 276 -10.07 1.61 5.41
C SER A 276 -9.59 1.57 3.96
N GLY A 277 -8.43 0.98 3.69
CA GLY A 277 -7.95 0.75 2.32
C GLY A 277 -8.84 -0.24 1.58
N GLY A 278 -9.29 -1.32 2.23
CA GLY A 278 -10.23 -2.29 1.64
C GLY A 278 -11.62 -1.69 1.41
N ALA A 279 -12.11 -0.88 2.36
CA ALA A 279 -13.32 -0.08 2.16
C ALA A 279 -13.21 0.85 0.95
N ALA A 280 -12.05 1.49 0.73
CA ALA A 280 -11.79 2.32 -0.44
C ALA A 280 -11.76 1.52 -1.76
N VAL A 281 -11.13 0.33 -1.77
CA VAL A 281 -11.13 -0.59 -2.93
C VAL A 281 -12.55 -1.02 -3.30
N ASP A 282 -13.42 -1.24 -2.32
CA ASP A 282 -14.80 -1.64 -2.60
C ASP A 282 -15.68 -0.46 -3.02
N TRP A 283 -15.55 0.70 -2.38
CA TRP A 283 -16.21 1.94 -2.81
C TRP A 283 -15.82 2.34 -4.24
N TRP A 284 -14.58 2.07 -4.66
CA TRP A 284 -14.15 2.25 -6.05
C TRP A 284 -15.03 1.48 -7.05
N SER A 285 -15.46 0.27 -6.71
CA SER A 285 -16.34 -0.53 -7.58
C SER A 285 -17.71 0.13 -7.78
N TYR A 286 -18.23 0.81 -6.75
CA TYR A 286 -19.50 1.52 -6.79
C TYR A 286 -19.38 2.91 -7.44
N ALA A 287 -18.26 3.61 -7.23
CA ALA A 287 -17.97 4.92 -7.80
C ALA A 287 -17.66 4.87 -9.30
N TYR A 288 -16.95 3.82 -9.75
CA TYR A 288 -16.47 3.68 -11.13
C TYR A 288 -17.01 2.42 -11.84
N PRO A 289 -18.33 2.19 -11.89
CA PRO A 289 -18.89 0.92 -12.37
C PRO A 289 -18.69 0.65 -13.87
N GLN A 290 -18.30 1.67 -14.64
CA GLN A 290 -18.05 1.61 -16.08
C GLN A 290 -16.63 2.00 -16.48
N ASP A 291 -15.81 2.52 -15.55
CA ASP A 291 -14.42 2.92 -15.80
C ASP A 291 -13.51 2.62 -14.59
N PRO A 292 -13.38 1.35 -14.18
CA PRO A 292 -12.64 1.01 -12.98
C PRO A 292 -11.11 1.11 -13.15
N ILE A 293 -10.58 1.23 -14.38
CA ILE A 293 -9.14 1.31 -14.75
C ILE A 293 -8.20 0.23 -14.14
N VAL A 294 -8.78 -0.85 -13.60
CA VAL A 294 -8.13 -2.00 -12.96
C VAL A 294 -8.85 -3.27 -13.41
N HIS A 295 -8.21 -4.45 -13.31
CA HIS A 295 -8.80 -5.73 -13.76
C HIS A 295 -9.30 -6.66 -12.65
N GLY A 296 -8.98 -6.34 -11.39
CA GLY A 296 -9.44 -7.08 -10.22
C GLY A 296 -9.34 -6.23 -8.95
N LEU A 297 -10.04 -6.66 -7.91
CA LEU A 297 -10.14 -5.97 -6.62
C LEU A 297 -9.72 -6.92 -5.50
N MET A 298 -9.00 -6.42 -4.48
CA MET A 298 -8.70 -7.17 -3.26
C MET A 298 -8.95 -6.35 -1.98
N SER A 299 -9.73 -6.89 -1.04
CA SER A 299 -10.06 -6.19 0.21
C SER A 299 -9.87 -7.09 1.43
N THR A 300 -9.01 -6.66 2.35
CA THR A 300 -8.73 -7.41 3.58
C THR A 300 -9.23 -6.66 4.79
N SER A 301 -10.03 -7.32 5.61
CA SER A 301 -10.54 -6.79 6.88
C SER A 301 -11.29 -5.45 6.73
N GLY A 302 -12.04 -5.25 5.64
CA GLY A 302 -12.85 -4.05 5.42
C GLY A 302 -13.37 -3.90 4.00
N ASN A 303 -14.65 -3.55 3.84
CA ASN A 303 -15.31 -3.34 2.55
C ASN A 303 -16.35 -2.19 2.63
N ALA A 304 -17.16 -1.99 1.58
CA ALA A 304 -18.09 -0.86 1.50
C ALA A 304 -19.14 -0.82 2.62
N PHE A 305 -19.46 -1.98 3.21
CA PHE A 305 -20.48 -2.16 4.25
C PHE A 305 -19.91 -2.26 5.68
N SER A 306 -18.58 -2.29 5.83
CA SER A 306 -17.91 -2.53 7.12
C SER A 306 -18.07 -1.43 8.17
N PHE A 307 -18.04 -0.15 7.78
CA PHE A 307 -17.77 0.93 8.74
C PHE A 307 -18.76 2.11 8.61
N PRO A 308 -19.29 2.65 9.73
CA PRO A 308 -20.13 3.84 9.69
C PRO A 308 -19.38 5.07 9.19
N LEU A 309 -20.10 5.94 8.50
CA LEU A 309 -19.64 7.25 8.02
C LEU A 309 -20.02 8.36 9.01
N ASN A 310 -19.41 9.54 8.90
CA ASN A 310 -19.94 10.75 9.53
C ASN A 310 -21.03 11.36 8.63
N SER A 311 -22.04 11.98 9.23
CA SER A 311 -22.99 12.81 8.47
C SER A 311 -22.29 14.07 7.95
N HIS A 312 -22.78 14.61 6.83
CA HIS A 312 -22.27 15.87 6.26
C HIS A 312 -22.34 17.02 7.28
N ALA A 313 -23.44 17.10 8.04
CA ALA A 313 -23.60 18.08 9.11
C ALA A 313 -22.50 17.96 10.19
N LYS A 314 -22.15 16.74 10.60
CA LYS A 314 -21.09 16.52 11.60
C LYS A 314 -19.71 16.93 11.07
N GLN A 315 -19.45 16.71 9.79
CA GLN A 315 -18.19 17.14 9.15
C GLN A 315 -18.09 18.67 9.01
N VAL A 316 -19.20 19.36 8.72
CA VAL A 316 -19.27 20.83 8.75
C VAL A 316 -19.07 21.40 10.17
N GLU A 317 -19.65 20.75 11.18
CA GLU A 317 -19.43 21.08 12.60
C GLU A 317 -17.94 20.94 12.97
N ASN A 318 -17.33 19.78 12.67
CA ASN A 318 -15.92 19.49 12.97
C ASN A 318 -14.98 20.48 12.28
N TRP A 319 -15.23 20.82 11.00
CA TRP A 319 -14.48 21.86 10.28
C TRP A 319 -14.61 23.24 10.94
N SER A 320 -15.82 23.61 11.38
CA SER A 320 -16.09 24.91 12.01
C SER A 320 -15.42 25.03 13.39
N LEU A 321 -15.37 23.94 14.14
CA LEU A 321 -14.62 23.86 15.41
C LEU A 321 -13.11 24.03 15.18
N VAL A 322 -12.50 23.32 14.21
CA VAL A 322 -11.07 23.50 13.88
C VAL A 322 -10.80 24.92 13.40
N SER A 323 -11.65 25.46 12.51
CA SER A 323 -11.54 26.84 12.03
C SER A 323 -11.53 27.84 13.19
N SER A 324 -12.35 27.60 14.21
CA SER A 324 -12.38 28.44 15.43
C SER A 324 -11.12 28.28 16.28
N LEU A 325 -10.62 27.04 16.46
CA LEU A 325 -9.39 26.76 17.22
C LEU A 325 -8.12 27.37 16.62
N VAL A 326 -8.11 27.67 15.31
CA VAL A 326 -6.98 28.31 14.61
C VAL A 326 -7.23 29.78 14.24
N GLY A 327 -8.35 30.37 14.66
CA GLY A 327 -8.68 31.79 14.44
C GLY A 327 -9.26 32.14 13.06
N CYS A 328 -9.61 31.15 12.25
CA CYS A 328 -10.21 31.30 10.91
C CYS A 328 -11.75 31.37 10.92
N ASN A 329 -12.41 31.54 12.07
CA ASN A 329 -13.87 31.66 12.17
C ASN A 329 -14.39 33.09 11.96
N ASN A 330 -13.57 34.12 12.20
CA ASN A 330 -13.97 35.53 12.12
C ASN A 330 -13.80 36.15 10.71
N THR A 331 -14.05 35.37 9.64
CA THR A 331 -13.89 35.87 8.26
C THR A 331 -15.24 36.23 7.61
N ALA A 332 -15.21 37.01 6.53
CA ALA A 332 -16.42 37.56 5.92
C ALA A 332 -17.31 36.51 5.23
N ASN A 333 -16.75 35.40 4.75
CA ASN A 333 -17.47 34.31 4.08
C ASN A 333 -16.63 33.01 4.03
N ALA A 334 -17.24 31.92 3.54
CA ALA A 334 -16.58 30.61 3.40
C ALA A 334 -15.25 30.66 2.61
N THR A 335 -15.16 31.46 1.55
CA THR A 335 -13.95 31.57 0.74
C THR A 335 -12.80 32.22 1.51
N THR A 336 -13.09 33.24 2.32
CA THR A 336 -12.07 33.83 3.21
C THR A 336 -11.69 32.91 4.36
N THR A 337 -12.63 32.08 4.86
CA THR A 337 -12.32 31.02 5.85
C THR A 337 -11.39 29.97 5.24
N LEU A 338 -11.66 29.51 4.01
CA LEU A 338 -10.81 28.54 3.31
C LEU A 338 -9.40 29.09 3.06
N SER A 339 -9.29 30.34 2.59
CA SER A 339 -7.99 31.00 2.41
C SER A 339 -7.20 31.11 3.72
N CYS A 340 -7.88 31.45 4.82
CA CYS A 340 -7.27 31.42 6.17
C CYS A 340 -6.81 30.00 6.54
N MET A 341 -7.65 28.98 6.38
CA MET A 341 -7.32 27.58 6.70
C MET A 341 -6.15 27.03 5.85
N ARG A 342 -5.95 27.55 4.63
CA ARG A 342 -4.78 27.26 3.78
C ARG A 342 -3.49 27.93 4.26
N SER A 343 -3.56 29.06 4.97
CA SER A 343 -2.38 29.77 5.48
C SER A 343 -1.83 29.21 6.80
N ILE A 344 -2.65 28.46 7.56
CA ILE A 344 -2.23 27.86 8.84
C ILE A 344 -1.10 26.83 8.64
N PRO A 345 -0.03 26.82 9.45
CA PRO A 345 0.98 25.74 9.42
C PRO A 345 0.35 24.37 9.71
N TRP A 346 0.71 23.35 8.92
CA TRP A 346 0.03 22.05 9.00
C TRP A 346 0.12 21.38 10.37
N HIS A 347 1.22 21.57 11.10
CA HIS A 347 1.36 21.09 12.49
C HIS A 347 0.30 21.69 13.41
N THR A 348 0.08 23.01 13.34
CA THR A 348 -0.93 23.74 14.12
C THR A 348 -2.33 23.25 13.78
N LEU A 349 -2.62 23.06 12.48
CA LEU A 349 -3.91 22.55 12.03
C LEU A 349 -4.15 21.10 12.48
N SER A 350 -3.13 20.24 12.38
CA SER A 350 -3.21 18.83 12.82
C SER A 350 -3.42 18.72 14.34
N LEU A 351 -2.81 19.61 15.13
CA LEU A 351 -3.02 19.72 16.58
C LEU A 351 -4.40 20.31 16.95
N ALA A 352 -4.97 21.16 16.11
CA ALA A 352 -6.35 21.62 16.28
C ALA A 352 -7.36 20.52 15.93
N ALA A 353 -7.14 19.81 14.82
CA ALA A 353 -7.95 18.66 14.40
C ALA A 353 -7.93 17.51 15.42
N SER A 354 -6.79 17.26 16.09
CA SER A 354 -6.68 16.22 17.12
C SER A 354 -7.41 16.53 18.43
N LYS A 355 -7.92 17.76 18.62
CA LYS A 355 -8.75 18.13 19.76
C LYS A 355 -10.24 17.90 19.51
N ILE A 356 -10.64 17.59 18.28
CA ILE A 356 -12.04 17.31 17.95
C ILE A 356 -12.38 15.89 18.42
N PRO A 357 -13.44 15.70 19.24
CA PRO A 357 -13.81 14.37 19.71
C PRO A 357 -14.34 13.51 18.54
N PRO A 358 -14.00 12.21 18.49
CA PRO A 358 -14.51 11.30 17.47
C PRO A 358 -16.00 11.00 17.70
N THR A 359 -16.73 10.78 16.61
CA THR A 359 -18.14 10.37 16.66
C THR A 359 -18.27 8.94 17.22
N PRO A 360 -19.27 8.64 18.08
CA PRO A 360 -19.59 7.25 18.43
C PRO A 360 -19.91 6.43 17.17
N GLY A 361 -19.24 5.29 16.98
CA GLY A 361 -19.41 4.46 15.79
C GLY A 361 -20.44 3.35 15.96
N GLY A 362 -21.53 3.60 16.71
CA GLY A 362 -22.54 2.61 17.12
C GLY A 362 -22.06 1.52 18.12
N SER A 363 -20.77 1.24 18.12
CA SER A 363 -20.12 0.18 18.88
C SER A 363 -19.24 0.73 20.02
N PRO A 364 -19.20 0.11 21.21
CA PRO A 364 -18.25 0.50 22.27
C PRO A 364 -16.79 0.22 21.85
N VAL A 365 -16.58 -0.67 20.87
CA VAL A 365 -15.28 -1.15 20.40
C VAL A 365 -14.59 -0.16 19.45
N ARG A 366 -15.35 0.66 18.71
CA ARG A 366 -14.82 1.55 17.66
C ARG A 366 -15.58 2.88 17.58
N SER A 367 -14.83 3.96 17.35
CA SER A 367 -15.39 5.28 17.00
C SER A 367 -15.15 5.63 15.52
N THR A 368 -15.85 6.62 15.00
CA THR A 368 -15.55 7.21 13.69
C THR A 368 -14.65 8.44 13.90
N PRO A 369 -13.49 8.54 13.24
CA PRO A 369 -12.64 9.72 13.30
C PRO A 369 -13.40 11.02 12.96
N PRO A 370 -13.01 12.19 13.49
CA PRO A 370 -13.74 13.44 13.22
C PRO A 370 -13.76 13.81 11.74
N PHE A 371 -12.63 13.64 11.06
CA PHE A 371 -12.46 13.83 9.62
C PHE A 371 -12.33 12.46 8.96
N TYR A 372 -13.33 12.11 8.16
CA TYR A 372 -13.55 10.78 7.60
C TYR A 372 -14.30 10.92 6.27
N PRO A 373 -14.22 9.96 5.34
CA PRO A 373 -15.00 10.00 4.11
C PRO A 373 -16.49 10.27 4.33
N ILE A 374 -17.10 11.01 3.41
CA ILE A 374 -18.49 11.49 3.48
C ILE A 374 -19.29 11.08 2.26
N VAL A 375 -20.62 11.03 2.38
CA VAL A 375 -21.51 10.83 1.23
C VAL A 375 -21.47 12.07 0.33
N ASP A 376 -20.96 11.90 -0.89
CA ASP A 376 -20.97 12.92 -1.96
C ASP A 376 -21.77 12.48 -3.20
N ASN A 377 -22.24 11.22 -3.22
CA ASN A 377 -22.93 10.56 -4.33
C ASN A 377 -22.10 10.48 -5.64
N GLU A 378 -20.78 10.59 -5.54
CA GLU A 378 -19.82 10.41 -6.63
C GLU A 378 -18.80 9.32 -6.29
N THR A 379 -18.10 9.50 -5.16
CA THR A 379 -17.11 8.57 -4.64
C THR A 379 -17.67 7.71 -3.50
N ILE A 380 -18.65 8.22 -2.75
CA ILE A 380 -19.36 7.48 -1.69
C ILE A 380 -20.86 7.79 -1.72
N PHE A 381 -21.66 6.74 -1.62
CA PHE A 381 -23.12 6.78 -1.58
C PHE A 381 -23.68 6.66 -0.16
N SER A 382 -24.97 6.95 0.05
CA SER A 382 -25.58 6.83 1.36
C SER A 382 -25.72 5.36 1.82
N PRO A 383 -25.78 5.09 3.13
CA PRO A 383 -26.18 3.80 3.67
C PRO A 383 -27.51 3.27 3.13
N THR A 384 -28.44 4.17 2.79
CA THR A 384 -29.72 3.84 2.16
C THR A 384 -29.61 3.51 0.66
N THR A 385 -28.53 3.92 -0.02
CA THR A 385 -28.30 3.72 -1.45
C THR A 385 -27.49 2.45 -1.72
N TYR A 386 -26.45 2.16 -0.93
CA TYR A 386 -25.58 1.01 -1.14
C TYR A 386 -26.31 -0.34 -1.27
N PRO A 387 -27.31 -0.70 -0.42
CA PRO A 387 -28.07 -1.94 -0.58
C PRO A 387 -28.80 -2.05 -1.93
N SER A 388 -29.28 -0.93 -2.48
CA SER A 388 -29.89 -0.89 -3.81
C SER A 388 -28.85 -1.08 -4.92
N LEU A 389 -27.69 -0.44 -4.81
CA LEU A 389 -26.59 -0.64 -5.77
C LEU A 389 -26.07 -2.08 -5.77
N ALA A 390 -25.88 -2.67 -4.59
CA ALA A 390 -25.45 -4.06 -4.44
C ALA A 390 -26.48 -5.06 -5.01
N SER A 391 -27.73 -4.98 -4.58
CA SER A 391 -28.81 -5.89 -5.02
C SER A 391 -29.16 -5.77 -6.51
N THR A 392 -29.00 -4.59 -7.11
CA THR A 392 -29.20 -4.39 -8.57
C THR A 392 -27.93 -4.59 -9.40
N GLY A 393 -26.81 -4.99 -8.78
CA GLY A 393 -25.56 -5.25 -9.49
C GLY A 393 -24.90 -3.99 -10.06
N ARG A 394 -25.18 -2.80 -9.53
CA ARG A 394 -24.67 -1.50 -10.01
C ARG A 394 -23.32 -1.16 -9.39
N PHE A 395 -22.34 -1.97 -9.75
CA PHE A 395 -20.91 -1.86 -9.39
C PHE A 395 -20.06 -2.42 -10.55
N ALA A 396 -18.76 -2.11 -10.55
CA ALA A 396 -17.81 -2.58 -11.54
C ALA A 396 -17.78 -4.12 -11.59
N LYS A 397 -17.92 -4.70 -12.79
CA LYS A 397 -17.93 -6.14 -13.02
C LYS A 397 -16.51 -6.71 -13.06
N LEU A 398 -15.84 -6.62 -11.92
CA LEU A 398 -14.48 -7.11 -11.70
C LEU A 398 -14.46 -8.24 -10.67
N PRO A 399 -13.66 -9.29 -10.88
CA PRO A 399 -13.48 -10.33 -9.86
C PRO A 399 -12.91 -9.76 -8.56
N TYR A 400 -13.32 -10.35 -7.43
CA TYR A 400 -13.08 -9.78 -6.10
C TYR A 400 -12.54 -10.81 -5.10
N PHE A 401 -11.29 -10.63 -4.64
CA PHE A 401 -10.71 -11.45 -3.58
C PHE A 401 -10.83 -10.72 -2.24
N HIS A 402 -11.62 -11.22 -1.30
CA HIS A 402 -11.87 -10.50 -0.05
C HIS A 402 -12.05 -11.41 1.16
N GLY A 403 -11.87 -10.85 2.35
CA GLY A 403 -11.99 -11.62 3.58
C GLY A 403 -11.63 -10.82 4.82
N HIS A 404 -11.52 -11.52 5.93
CA HIS A 404 -11.28 -10.93 7.24
C HIS A 404 -10.53 -11.91 8.16
N ASN A 405 -10.08 -11.45 9.31
CA ASN A 405 -9.38 -12.27 10.28
C ASN A 405 -10.35 -12.89 11.29
N ASP A 406 -9.95 -13.98 11.93
CA ASP A 406 -10.82 -14.72 12.86
C ASP A 406 -11.16 -13.94 14.14
N ASN A 407 -10.27 -13.05 14.58
CA ASN A 407 -10.38 -12.30 15.83
C ASN A 407 -10.03 -10.81 15.64
N GLU A 408 -10.62 -10.16 14.64
CA GLU A 408 -10.45 -8.72 14.32
C GLU A 408 -10.41 -7.81 15.57
N GLN A 409 -11.35 -8.03 16.48
CA GLN A 409 -11.48 -7.37 17.78
C GLN A 409 -10.22 -7.42 18.64
N GLY A 410 -9.34 -8.40 18.44
CA GLY A 410 -8.08 -8.58 19.17
C GLY A 410 -7.12 -7.40 19.04
N TYR A 411 -7.25 -6.59 17.98
CA TYR A 411 -6.60 -5.28 17.93
C TYR A 411 -7.45 -4.22 18.62
N TYR A 412 -8.74 -4.13 18.29
CA TYR A 412 -9.61 -3.01 18.67
C TYR A 412 -9.91 -2.89 20.17
N VAL A 413 -9.80 -3.97 20.96
CA VAL A 413 -9.91 -3.87 22.42
C VAL A 413 -8.79 -3.04 23.05
N ILE A 414 -7.61 -2.94 22.41
CA ILE A 414 -6.46 -2.16 22.88
C ILE A 414 -6.76 -0.64 22.89
N PRO A 415 -7.15 0.02 21.78
CA PRO A 415 -7.52 1.43 21.79
C PRO A 415 -8.84 1.71 22.53
N ALA A 416 -9.73 0.72 22.69
CA ALA A 416 -10.90 0.86 23.56
C ALA A 416 -10.50 0.93 25.04
N PHE A 417 -9.61 0.04 25.48
CA PHE A 417 -9.01 0.08 26.83
C PHE A 417 -8.26 1.39 27.09
N ALA A 418 -7.50 1.91 26.11
CA ALA A 418 -6.83 3.21 26.21
C ALA A 418 -7.79 4.39 26.43
N GLN A 419 -9.07 4.24 26.06
CA GLN A 419 -10.14 5.22 26.27
C GLN A 419 -10.96 4.94 27.55
N GLY A 420 -10.47 4.05 28.43
CA GLY A 420 -11.16 3.66 29.66
C GLY A 420 -12.40 2.79 29.45
N ARG A 421 -12.58 2.19 28.26
CA ARG A 421 -13.73 1.35 27.95
C ARG A 421 -13.44 -0.10 28.29
N ASN A 422 -14.27 -0.70 29.13
CA ASN A 422 -14.23 -2.13 29.42
C ASN A 422 -15.15 -2.88 28.43
N VAL A 423 -14.58 -3.39 27.35
CA VAL A 423 -15.30 -4.11 26.29
C VAL A 423 -15.58 -5.56 26.74
N THR A 424 -16.85 -5.97 26.71
CA THR A 424 -17.22 -7.37 27.00
C THR A 424 -16.96 -8.28 25.79
N ASN A 425 -16.81 -9.59 26.02
CA ASN A 425 -16.68 -10.57 24.93
C ASN A 425 -17.87 -10.51 23.96
N GLU A 426 -19.09 -10.31 24.47
CA GLU A 426 -20.30 -10.15 23.67
C GLU A 426 -20.23 -8.90 22.76
N GLN A 427 -19.80 -7.76 23.30
CA GLN A 427 -19.60 -6.54 22.51
C GLN A 427 -18.50 -6.71 21.45
N ALA A 428 -17.42 -7.43 21.79
CA ALA A 428 -16.32 -7.72 20.88
C ALA A 428 -16.74 -8.67 19.74
N GLN A 429 -17.57 -9.68 20.03
CA GLN A 429 -18.14 -10.58 19.03
C GLN A 429 -19.18 -9.87 18.15
N LYS A 430 -20.06 -9.05 18.74
CA LYS A 430 -20.99 -8.21 17.96
C LYS A 430 -20.22 -7.30 16.99
N PHE A 431 -19.10 -6.72 17.43
CA PHE A 431 -18.23 -5.92 16.59
C PHE A 431 -17.60 -6.71 15.43
N LEU A 432 -17.15 -7.95 15.67
CA LEU A 432 -16.66 -8.85 14.62
C LEU A 432 -17.73 -9.10 13.54
N PHE A 433 -18.96 -9.38 13.96
CA PHE A 433 -20.08 -9.61 13.04
C PHE A 433 -20.46 -8.33 12.28
N GLU A 434 -20.68 -7.21 12.99
CA GLU A 434 -21.20 -5.97 12.39
C GLU A 434 -20.20 -5.33 11.42
N SER A 435 -18.90 -5.43 11.68
CA SER A 435 -17.87 -4.72 10.89
C SER A 435 -17.15 -5.60 9.86
N PHE A 436 -17.17 -6.94 9.99
CA PHE A 436 -16.36 -7.81 9.14
C PHE A 436 -17.12 -9.02 8.58
N VAL A 437 -17.64 -9.92 9.43
CA VAL A 437 -18.25 -11.19 8.95
C VAL A 437 -19.44 -10.94 8.03
N CYS A 438 -20.40 -10.13 8.50
CA CYS A 438 -21.63 -9.87 7.75
C CYS A 438 -21.41 -8.97 6.53
N PRO A 439 -20.63 -7.88 6.61
CA PRO A 439 -20.20 -7.12 5.43
C PRO A 439 -19.53 -7.97 4.35
N VAL A 440 -18.63 -8.89 4.72
CA VAL A 440 -17.96 -9.78 3.78
C VAL A 440 -18.94 -10.77 3.13
N SER A 441 -19.81 -11.42 3.91
CA SER A 441 -20.84 -12.31 3.34
C SER A 441 -21.82 -11.57 2.42
N TYR A 442 -22.27 -10.37 2.83
CA TYR A 442 -23.21 -9.56 2.07
C TYR A 442 -22.64 -9.17 0.70
N GLU A 443 -21.41 -8.66 0.65
CA GLU A 443 -20.73 -8.36 -0.61
C GLU A 443 -20.53 -9.60 -1.47
N ALA A 444 -20.05 -10.71 -0.89
CA ALA A 444 -19.83 -11.95 -1.62
C ALA A 444 -21.12 -12.44 -2.31
N ARG A 445 -22.24 -12.44 -1.57
CA ARG A 445 -23.57 -12.78 -2.08
C ARG A 445 -24.05 -11.82 -3.17
N ALA A 446 -23.80 -10.52 -3.04
CA ALA A 446 -24.14 -9.52 -4.05
C ALA A 446 -23.31 -9.69 -5.34
N ARG A 447 -22.02 -10.02 -5.24
CA ARG A 447 -21.16 -10.36 -6.39
C ARG A 447 -21.66 -11.63 -7.09
N THR A 448 -21.89 -12.73 -6.35
CA THR A 448 -22.43 -13.98 -6.90
C THR A 448 -23.78 -13.77 -7.60
N ALA A 449 -24.72 -13.06 -6.96
CA ALA A 449 -26.05 -12.79 -7.53
C ALA A 449 -26.00 -11.95 -8.83
N ALA A 450 -24.96 -11.13 -8.99
CA ALA A 450 -24.75 -10.31 -10.17
C ALA A 450 -23.76 -10.90 -11.19
N GLY A 451 -23.45 -12.22 -11.08
CA GLY A 451 -22.62 -12.95 -12.02
C GLY A 451 -21.11 -12.65 -11.96
N VAL A 452 -20.63 -12.07 -10.85
CA VAL A 452 -19.23 -11.71 -10.64
C VAL A 452 -18.56 -12.73 -9.73
N LYS A 453 -17.43 -13.31 -10.16
CA LYS A 453 -16.63 -14.21 -9.33
C LYS A 453 -16.07 -13.47 -8.12
N SER A 454 -16.15 -14.08 -6.96
CA SER A 454 -15.46 -13.63 -5.77
C SER A 454 -14.87 -14.80 -5.00
N TRP A 455 -13.78 -14.58 -4.27
CA TRP A 455 -13.17 -15.56 -3.38
C TRP A 455 -13.19 -15.00 -1.98
N THR A 456 -13.91 -15.69 -1.09
CA THR A 456 -14.15 -15.22 0.28
C THR A 456 -13.31 -16.04 1.25
N TYR A 457 -12.49 -15.38 2.08
CA TYR A 457 -11.63 -16.06 3.05
C TYR A 457 -11.83 -15.58 4.50
N ARG A 458 -11.41 -16.44 5.44
CA ARG A 458 -11.21 -16.12 6.85
C ARG A 458 -9.83 -16.62 7.29
N TYR A 459 -9.02 -15.73 7.86
CA TYR A 459 -7.64 -16.02 8.26
C TYR A 459 -7.53 -16.29 9.77
N PHE A 460 -6.87 -17.39 10.13
CA PHE A 460 -6.84 -17.95 11.50
C PHE A 460 -5.46 -17.93 12.19
N GLY A 461 -4.40 -17.47 11.51
CA GLY A 461 -3.04 -17.61 12.01
C GLY A 461 -2.75 -16.77 13.26
N ASP A 462 -2.37 -17.43 14.36
CA ASP A 462 -1.99 -16.83 15.65
C ASP A 462 -0.56 -17.23 16.03
N TRP A 463 0.40 -16.63 15.33
CA TRP A 463 1.82 -16.97 15.43
C TRP A 463 2.51 -16.27 16.59
N GLU A 464 3.30 -17.01 17.38
CA GLU A 464 4.00 -16.53 18.58
C GLU A 464 4.74 -15.20 18.34
N ASN A 465 5.52 -15.10 17.25
CA ASN A 465 6.32 -13.91 16.93
C ASN A 465 5.47 -12.67 16.62
N THR A 466 4.23 -12.80 16.17
CA THR A 466 3.34 -11.67 15.83
C THR A 466 2.24 -11.41 16.85
N ARG A 467 2.03 -12.33 17.80
CA ARG A 467 0.98 -12.21 18.82
C ARG A 467 1.17 -10.97 19.69
N LEU A 468 0.10 -10.19 19.89
CA LEU A 468 0.11 -8.97 20.71
C LEU A 468 -0.07 -9.27 22.21
N TYR A 469 -0.92 -10.24 22.54
CA TYR A 469 -1.16 -10.72 23.90
C TYR A 469 -1.79 -12.14 23.80
N PRO A 470 -1.82 -12.97 24.86
CA PRO A 470 -2.17 -14.40 24.77
C PRO A 470 -3.49 -14.78 24.08
N THR A 471 -4.43 -13.84 23.93
CA THR A 471 -5.72 -14.03 23.26
C THR A 471 -5.97 -13.02 22.13
N SER A 472 -4.91 -12.43 21.56
CA SER A 472 -5.05 -11.53 20.39
C SER A 472 -5.43 -12.30 19.13
N GLY A 473 -5.06 -13.58 19.00
CA GLY A 473 -5.41 -14.42 17.86
C GLY A 473 -4.95 -13.82 16.52
N ALA A 474 -5.68 -14.17 15.46
CA ALA A 474 -5.64 -13.43 14.20
C ALA A 474 -6.35 -12.06 14.36
N TYR A 475 -5.63 -11.07 14.91
CA TYR A 475 -6.11 -9.70 15.12
C TYR A 475 -6.16 -8.87 13.83
N HIS A 476 -6.88 -7.75 13.84
CA HIS A 476 -7.02 -6.86 12.67
C HIS A 476 -5.68 -6.43 12.05
N GLY A 477 -5.48 -6.73 10.76
CA GLY A 477 -4.24 -6.40 10.04
C GLY A 477 -3.11 -7.43 10.18
N SER A 478 -3.31 -8.53 10.91
CA SER A 478 -2.31 -9.59 10.99
C SER A 478 -2.15 -10.36 9.68
N GLU A 479 -3.16 -10.47 8.83
CA GLU A 479 -3.06 -11.10 7.50
C GLU A 479 -2.05 -10.42 6.57
N LEU A 480 -1.73 -9.13 6.78
CA LEU A 480 -0.74 -8.40 6.00
C LEU A 480 0.65 -9.05 6.03
N HIS A 481 1.05 -9.66 7.15
CA HIS A 481 2.37 -10.31 7.23
C HIS A 481 2.43 -11.66 6.50
N MET A 482 1.29 -12.20 6.06
CA MET A 482 1.19 -13.32 5.11
C MET A 482 1.18 -12.82 3.66
N ILE A 483 0.51 -11.70 3.38
CA ILE A 483 0.39 -11.11 2.03
C ILE A 483 1.72 -10.49 1.57
N LEU A 484 2.35 -9.67 2.40
CA LEU A 484 3.58 -8.94 2.05
C LEU A 484 4.85 -9.58 2.61
N GLY A 485 4.74 -10.47 3.60
CA GLY A 485 5.87 -10.97 4.38
C GLY A 485 6.25 -10.04 5.53
N GLY A 486 7.55 -9.98 5.87
CA GLY A 486 8.09 -8.99 6.82
C GLY A 486 7.73 -9.21 8.30
N ALA A 487 7.15 -10.36 8.68
CA ALA A 487 6.82 -10.64 10.09
C ALA A 487 8.04 -10.55 11.03
N GLU A 488 9.22 -10.99 10.56
CA GLU A 488 10.49 -10.90 11.30
C GLU A 488 10.94 -9.42 11.45
N ASP A 489 10.76 -8.58 10.42
CA ASP A 489 11.07 -7.14 10.44
C ASP A 489 10.20 -6.36 11.44
N MET A 490 8.95 -6.80 11.65
CA MET A 490 8.00 -6.15 12.58
C MET A 490 8.23 -6.53 14.04
N SER A 491 8.52 -7.81 14.27
CA SER A 491 8.59 -8.42 15.60
C SER A 491 10.00 -8.47 16.18
N GLY A 492 11.03 -8.48 15.34
CA GLY A 492 12.40 -8.83 15.73
C GLY A 492 12.58 -10.31 16.08
N LEU A 493 11.60 -11.16 15.76
CA LEU A 493 11.55 -12.57 16.14
C LEU A 493 11.35 -13.46 14.90
N PRO A 494 12.06 -14.61 14.81
CA PRO A 494 12.00 -15.48 13.64
C PRO A 494 10.61 -16.08 13.45
N MET A 495 10.20 -16.28 12.20
CA MET A 495 9.00 -17.06 11.87
C MET A 495 9.28 -18.56 12.02
N GLU A 496 8.29 -19.30 12.52
CA GLU A 496 8.31 -20.76 12.52
C GLU A 496 8.02 -21.33 11.12
N ALA A 497 8.30 -22.63 10.91
CA ALA A 497 8.18 -23.26 9.59
C ALA A 497 6.76 -23.14 9.01
N ALA A 498 5.73 -23.48 9.79
CA ALA A 498 4.34 -23.39 9.35
C ALA A 498 3.92 -21.95 8.99
N GLN A 499 4.47 -20.94 9.66
CA GLN A 499 4.25 -19.54 9.30
C GLN A 499 4.90 -19.19 7.95
N LYS A 500 6.14 -19.64 7.70
CA LYS A 500 6.85 -19.45 6.41
C LYS A 500 6.13 -20.14 5.25
N ASP A 501 5.64 -21.34 5.49
CA ASP A 501 4.82 -22.09 4.51
C ASP A 501 3.50 -21.35 4.24
N THR A 502 2.89 -20.74 5.27
CA THR A 502 1.67 -19.94 5.11
C THR A 502 1.92 -18.62 4.36
N VAL A 503 3.05 -17.94 4.57
CA VAL A 503 3.47 -16.79 3.73
C VAL A 503 3.54 -17.24 2.26
N THR A 504 4.18 -18.37 2.00
CA THR A 504 4.33 -18.91 0.64
C THR A 504 2.96 -19.19 0.00
N LEU A 505 2.06 -19.87 0.72
CA LEU A 505 0.67 -20.11 0.30
C LEU A 505 -0.07 -18.81 -0.06
N VAL A 506 -0.08 -17.83 0.84
CA VAL A 506 -0.87 -16.60 0.68
C VAL A 506 -0.27 -15.72 -0.42
N GLN A 507 1.05 -15.63 -0.52
CA GLN A 507 1.71 -14.91 -1.61
C GLN A 507 1.43 -15.56 -2.97
N SER A 508 1.43 -16.89 -3.06
CA SER A 508 1.01 -17.59 -4.29
C SER A 508 -0.44 -17.27 -4.67
N ALA A 509 -1.36 -17.26 -3.71
CA ALA A 509 -2.77 -16.90 -3.96
C ALA A 509 -2.92 -15.44 -4.44
N VAL A 510 -2.26 -14.49 -3.77
CA VAL A 510 -2.25 -13.07 -4.15
C VAL A 510 -1.66 -12.88 -5.55
N ALA A 511 -0.54 -13.52 -5.86
CA ALA A 511 0.10 -13.40 -7.17
C ALA A 511 -0.74 -14.03 -8.29
N ALA A 512 -1.33 -15.20 -8.06
CA ALA A 512 -2.21 -15.85 -9.03
C ALA A 512 -3.45 -14.99 -9.32
N PHE A 513 -4.11 -14.45 -8.29
CA PHE A 513 -5.21 -13.50 -8.45
C PHE A 513 -4.78 -12.21 -9.16
N THR A 514 -3.56 -11.71 -8.92
CA THR A 514 -3.06 -10.48 -9.59
C THR A 514 -2.72 -10.72 -11.06
N GLU A 515 -2.21 -11.92 -11.41
CA GLU A 515 -1.94 -12.37 -12.78
C GLU A 515 -3.22 -12.61 -13.59
N ASP A 516 -4.18 -13.31 -12.99
CA ASP A 516 -5.48 -13.62 -13.59
C ASP A 516 -6.58 -13.64 -12.48
N PRO A 517 -7.34 -12.53 -12.34
CA PRO A 517 -8.44 -12.44 -11.38
C PRO A 517 -9.62 -13.36 -11.69
N GLU A 518 -9.72 -13.93 -12.90
CA GLU A 518 -10.83 -14.80 -13.30
C GLU A 518 -10.54 -16.27 -12.95
N GLU A 519 -9.34 -16.76 -13.23
CA GLU A 519 -9.00 -18.19 -13.14
C GLU A 519 -7.83 -18.49 -12.19
N GLY A 520 -6.96 -17.53 -11.85
CA GLY A 520 -5.71 -17.81 -11.13
C GLY A 520 -5.89 -18.47 -9.75
N LEU A 521 -6.94 -18.10 -9.02
CA LEU A 521 -7.28 -18.78 -7.75
C LEU A 521 -7.92 -20.16 -7.97
N LEU A 522 -8.67 -20.37 -9.06
CA LEU A 522 -9.20 -21.68 -9.42
C LEU A 522 -8.09 -22.66 -9.80
N GLU A 523 -7.03 -22.21 -10.47
CA GLU A 523 -5.84 -23.02 -10.77
C GLU A 523 -5.11 -23.50 -9.49
N LEU A 524 -5.18 -22.72 -8.40
CA LEU A 524 -4.70 -23.13 -7.07
C LEU A 524 -5.71 -23.98 -6.28
N GLY A 525 -6.85 -24.32 -6.88
CA GLY A 525 -7.91 -25.10 -6.25
C GLY A 525 -8.78 -24.32 -5.26
N TRP A 526 -8.73 -22.98 -5.26
CA TRP A 526 -9.57 -22.14 -4.41
C TRP A 526 -10.93 -21.94 -5.10
N PRO A 527 -12.04 -22.42 -4.52
CA PRO A 527 -13.36 -22.33 -5.12
C PRO A 527 -13.84 -20.87 -5.18
N VAL A 528 -14.54 -20.52 -6.26
CA VAL A 528 -15.37 -19.31 -6.31
C VAL A 528 -16.46 -19.41 -5.24
N PHE A 529 -16.74 -18.30 -4.56
CA PHE A 529 -17.73 -18.21 -3.52
C PHE A 529 -19.15 -18.53 -4.04
N GLU A 530 -19.72 -19.58 -3.47
CA GLU A 530 -21.09 -20.02 -3.63
C GLU A 530 -21.66 -20.34 -2.24
N PRO A 531 -22.62 -19.57 -1.69
CA PRO A 531 -23.07 -19.71 -0.30
C PRO A 531 -23.49 -21.12 0.11
N GLY A 532 -24.06 -21.89 -0.82
CA GLY A 532 -24.55 -23.25 -0.59
C GLY A 532 -23.49 -24.36 -0.67
N ARG A 533 -22.25 -24.05 -1.08
CA ARG A 533 -21.13 -25.00 -1.21
C ARG A 533 -20.00 -24.67 -0.23
N GLU A 534 -19.10 -25.62 -0.02
CA GLU A 534 -17.83 -25.40 0.70
C GLU A 534 -16.92 -24.50 -0.14
N SER A 535 -17.05 -23.19 0.07
CA SER A 535 -16.43 -22.14 -0.76
C SER A 535 -15.88 -20.96 0.02
N TRP A 536 -16.13 -20.89 1.33
CA TRP A 536 -15.46 -19.95 2.22
C TRP A 536 -14.11 -20.54 2.64
N VAL A 537 -13.01 -19.91 2.21
CA VAL A 537 -11.65 -20.39 2.43
C VAL A 537 -11.21 -20.14 3.87
N GLN A 538 -10.72 -21.17 4.55
CA GLN A 538 -10.05 -21.09 5.84
C GLN A 538 -8.54 -21.11 5.61
N ILE A 539 -7.85 -20.03 5.95
CA ILE A 539 -6.39 -19.92 5.81
C ILE A 539 -5.76 -20.01 7.20
N ALA A 540 -4.64 -20.73 7.34
CA ALA A 540 -3.86 -20.83 8.58
C ALA A 540 -4.59 -21.46 9.78
N LYS A 541 -5.63 -22.25 9.55
CA LYS A 541 -6.45 -22.82 10.63
C LYS A 541 -5.63 -23.81 11.46
N GLY A 542 -5.60 -23.59 12.77
CA GLY A 542 -4.75 -24.34 13.70
C GLY A 542 -3.25 -24.11 13.47
N ASN A 543 -2.85 -22.92 13.01
CA ASN A 543 -1.46 -22.55 12.67
C ASN A 543 -0.80 -23.53 11.68
N SER A 544 -1.57 -24.01 10.70
CA SER A 544 -1.08 -24.89 9.64
C SER A 544 -1.19 -24.21 8.27
N ALA A 545 -0.20 -24.41 7.39
CA ALA A 545 -0.18 -23.83 6.04
C ALA A 545 -1.17 -24.47 5.05
N GLY A 546 -2.21 -25.15 5.55
CA GLY A 546 -3.28 -25.70 4.74
C GLY A 546 -4.38 -24.69 4.47
N VAL A 547 -5.10 -24.90 3.36
CA VAL A 547 -6.43 -24.31 3.13
C VAL A 547 -7.52 -25.33 3.45
N GLY A 548 -8.54 -24.88 4.17
CA GLY A 548 -9.80 -25.59 4.31
C GLY A 548 -10.91 -24.84 3.58
N PHE A 549 -12.04 -25.49 3.30
CA PHE A 549 -13.22 -24.86 2.72
C PHE A 549 -14.44 -25.20 3.56
N VAL A 550 -15.34 -24.24 3.79
CA VAL A 550 -16.61 -24.45 4.49
C VAL A 550 -17.76 -23.70 3.83
N ARG A 551 -19.00 -24.11 4.14
CA ARG A 551 -20.21 -23.42 3.70
C ARG A 551 -20.34 -22.08 4.42
N ALA A 552 -20.86 -21.05 3.75
CA ALA A 552 -20.93 -19.69 4.31
C ALA A 552 -21.69 -19.62 5.65
N GLU A 553 -22.74 -20.43 5.78
CA GLU A 553 -23.55 -20.63 7.00
C GLU A 553 -22.72 -20.98 8.26
N THR A 554 -21.48 -21.49 8.10
CA THR A 554 -20.56 -21.77 9.22
C THR A 554 -20.14 -20.49 9.95
N TYR A 555 -20.18 -19.34 9.27
CA TYR A 555 -19.78 -18.03 9.81
C TYR A 555 -20.89 -16.98 9.78
N ASP A 556 -21.74 -16.99 8.75
CA ASP A 556 -22.70 -15.91 8.51
C ASP A 556 -24.14 -16.17 9.02
N ALA A 557 -24.41 -17.32 9.66
CA ALA A 557 -25.74 -17.65 10.17
C ALA A 557 -26.32 -16.61 11.16
N GLY A 558 -25.48 -15.89 11.91
CA GLY A 558 -25.91 -14.82 12.82
C GLY A 558 -26.17 -13.46 12.14
N CYS A 559 -25.96 -13.32 10.84
CA CYS A 559 -25.97 -12.01 10.17
C CYS A 559 -27.37 -11.42 9.93
N GLU A 560 -28.44 -12.22 10.02
CA GLU A 560 -29.81 -11.72 9.96
C GLU A 560 -30.19 -10.89 11.20
N GLU A 561 -29.51 -11.12 12.33
CA GLU A 561 -29.74 -10.44 13.61
C GLU A 561 -28.82 -9.21 13.83
N VAL A 562 -27.93 -8.90 12.88
CA VAL A 562 -26.87 -7.90 13.03
C VAL A 562 -26.98 -6.80 11.96
N VAL A 563 -27.10 -5.55 12.41
CA VAL A 563 -27.01 -4.37 11.53
C VAL A 563 -25.54 -4.09 11.22
N MET A 564 -25.15 -4.28 9.96
CA MET A 564 -23.80 -4.00 9.46
C MET A 564 -23.35 -2.57 9.75
N GLY A 565 -22.07 -2.37 10.06
CA GLY A 565 -21.53 -1.11 10.58
C GLY A 565 -21.79 0.11 9.68
N ALA A 566 -21.67 -0.03 8.35
CA ALA A 566 -21.99 1.08 7.43
C ALA A 566 -23.49 1.39 7.31
N LEU A 567 -24.37 0.46 7.70
CA LEU A 567 -25.83 0.61 7.67
C LEU A 567 -26.40 1.17 8.98
N GLN A 568 -25.56 1.50 9.97
CA GLN A 568 -25.97 2.13 11.21
C GLN A 568 -26.14 3.66 11.02
N GLY A 569 -27.37 4.10 10.72
CA GLY A 569 -27.82 5.50 10.64
C GLY A 569 -29.13 5.63 9.84
N GLU A 570 -30.06 6.55 10.10
CA GLU A 570 -30.06 7.71 11.01
C GLU A 570 -31.21 7.61 12.03
N SER A 571 -30.97 8.05 13.28
CA SER A 571 -31.99 8.26 14.32
C SER A 571 -31.72 9.55 15.10
#